data_AF-A0A9E1II22-F1
#
_entry.id   AF-A0A9E1II22-F1
#
_cell.length_a   1.000
_cell.length_b   1.000
_cell.length_c   1.000
_cell.angle_alpha   90.00
_cell.angle_beta   90.00
_cell.angle_gamma   90.00
#
_symmetry.space_group_name_H-M   'P 1'
#
loop_
_entity.id
_entity.type
_entity.pdbx_description
1 polymer ?
#
loop_
_entity_poly.entity_id
_entity_poly.type
_entity_poly.pdbx_seq_one_letter_code
_entity_poly.pdbx_strand_id
1 'polypeptide(L)'
;MAEWSIEKMDAIIARLRQADWKTREAIKNELLELVKSAPNRPAVESQLQAVRPTLPLELRWDIDEILEVLNPPKQEVDEEPEEEVADPNAPLTASDLNVVYDDPRGVLLHKSKKGDRYFLTQRDPQTGQPQTFELHQQEVDQIKGQLKGSPYWVIGSGD
;
A
#
# COMPACT_ATOMS: atom_id res chain seq x y z
N MET A 1 -34.02 -21.23 11.71
CA MET A 1 -32.78 -20.44 11.87
C MET A 1 -31.84 -21.27 12.70
N ALA A 2 -30.69 -21.68 12.15
CA ALA A 2 -29.72 -22.47 12.91
C ALA A 2 -29.10 -21.55 13.97
N GLU A 3 -29.28 -21.90 15.24
CA GLU A 3 -28.77 -21.14 16.37
C GLU A 3 -27.26 -21.35 16.49
N TRP A 4 -26.49 -20.32 16.16
CA TRP A 4 -25.05 -20.29 16.35
C TRP A 4 -24.71 -20.27 17.85
N SER A 5 -23.78 -21.11 18.28
CA SER A 5 -23.31 -21.15 19.67
C SER A 5 -21.86 -21.64 19.71
N ILE A 6 -21.04 -21.05 20.58
CA ILE A 6 -19.63 -21.43 20.77
C ILE A 6 -19.52 -22.89 21.22
N GLU A 7 -20.44 -23.36 22.06
CA GLU A 7 -20.50 -24.75 22.51
C GLU A 7 -20.72 -25.75 21.37
N LYS A 8 -21.53 -25.37 20.37
CA LYS A 8 -21.74 -26.21 19.16
C LYS A 8 -20.48 -26.27 18.31
N MET A 9 -19.76 -25.16 18.20
CA MET A 9 -18.49 -25.10 17.47
C MET A 9 -17.43 -25.99 18.14
N ASP A 10 -17.29 -25.91 19.47
CA ASP A 10 -16.35 -26.75 20.21
C ASP A 10 -16.70 -28.24 20.08
N ALA A 11 -17.99 -28.59 20.11
CA ALA A 11 -18.45 -29.95 19.88
C ALA A 11 -18.10 -30.47 18.47
N ILE A 12 -18.20 -29.63 17.43
CA ILE A 12 -17.79 -30.00 16.07
C ILE A 12 -16.27 -30.17 15.97
N ILE A 13 -15.49 -29.30 16.60
CA ILE A 13 -14.02 -29.43 16.66
C ILE A 13 -13.61 -30.70 17.42
N ALA A 14 -14.29 -31.05 18.51
CA ALA A 14 -14.07 -32.29 19.23
C ALA A 14 -14.38 -33.53 18.37
N ARG A 15 -15.43 -33.46 17.53
CA ARG A 15 -15.73 -34.52 16.55
C ARG A 15 -14.66 -34.61 15.46
N LEU A 16 -14.14 -33.48 14.97
CA LEU A 16 -13.03 -33.43 14.02
C LEU A 16 -11.77 -34.13 14.56
N ARG A 17 -11.49 -34.00 15.86
CA ARG A 17 -10.36 -34.68 16.52
C ARG A 17 -10.46 -36.20 16.51
N GLN A 18 -11.67 -36.74 16.47
CA GLN A 18 -11.93 -38.18 16.55
C GLN A 18 -12.33 -38.78 15.19
N ALA A 19 -12.51 -37.94 14.18
CA ALA A 19 -13.02 -38.36 12.88
C ALA A 19 -11.94 -39.02 12.01
N ASP A 20 -12.31 -40.10 11.34
CA ASP A 20 -11.55 -40.67 10.25
C ASP A 20 -11.55 -39.76 9.00
N TRP A 21 -10.57 -39.95 8.12
CA TRP A 21 -10.42 -39.18 6.88
C TRP A 21 -11.69 -39.14 6.01
N LYS A 22 -12.52 -40.19 6.03
CA LYS A 22 -13.78 -40.26 5.27
C LYS A 22 -14.88 -39.35 5.80
N THR A 23 -14.91 -39.11 7.11
CA THR A 23 -15.96 -38.31 7.77
C THR A 23 -15.48 -36.91 8.12
N ARG A 24 -14.16 -36.70 8.15
CA ARG A 24 -13.52 -35.40 8.39
C ARG A 24 -14.05 -34.31 7.45
N GLU A 25 -14.14 -34.58 6.15
CA GLU A 25 -14.59 -33.57 5.17
C GLU A 25 -16.04 -33.12 5.41
N ALA A 26 -16.93 -34.06 5.75
CA ALA A 26 -18.31 -33.74 6.08
C ALA A 26 -18.41 -32.87 7.35
N ILE A 27 -17.61 -33.18 8.37
CA ILE A 27 -17.59 -32.43 9.64
C ILE A 27 -16.93 -31.05 9.45
N LYS A 28 -15.92 -30.94 8.59
CA LYS A 28 -15.32 -29.66 8.18
C LYS A 28 -16.34 -28.75 7.51
N ASN A 29 -17.15 -29.29 6.60
CA ASN A 29 -18.24 -28.52 5.97
C ASN A 29 -19.30 -28.09 6.98
N GLU A 30 -19.67 -28.94 7.95
CA GLU A 30 -20.58 -28.58 9.04
C GLU A 30 -20.01 -27.42 9.89
N LEU A 31 -18.71 -27.46 10.20
CA LEU A 31 -18.02 -26.37 10.89
C LEU A 31 -18.07 -25.08 10.05
N LEU A 32 -17.77 -25.17 8.75
CA LEU A 32 -17.77 -24.02 7.85
C LEU A 32 -19.15 -23.35 7.76
N GLU A 33 -20.23 -24.13 7.63
CA GLU A 33 -21.58 -23.59 7.58
C GLU A 33 -21.99 -22.93 8.91
N LEU A 34 -21.64 -23.56 10.04
CA LEU A 34 -21.90 -22.98 11.36
C LEU A 34 -21.20 -21.62 11.51
N VAL A 35 -19.94 -21.52 11.09
CA VAL A 35 -19.18 -20.28 11.23
C VAL A 35 -19.66 -19.20 10.23
N LYS A 36 -20.08 -19.58 9.02
CA LYS A 36 -20.69 -18.65 8.05
C LYS A 36 -21.99 -18.03 8.58
N SER A 37 -22.77 -18.80 9.35
CA SER A 37 -24.01 -18.34 10.00
C SER A 37 -23.79 -17.56 11.30
N ALA A 38 -22.55 -17.36 11.75
CA ALA A 38 -22.25 -16.66 12.99
C ALA A 38 -22.55 -15.16 12.89
N PRO A 39 -23.25 -14.56 13.87
CA PRO A 39 -23.48 -13.12 13.89
C PRO A 39 -22.21 -12.31 14.20
N ASN A 40 -21.22 -12.92 14.86
CA ASN A 40 -19.97 -12.27 15.28
C ASN A 40 -18.73 -12.99 14.73
N ARG A 41 -18.41 -12.72 13.47
CA ARG A 41 -17.25 -13.29 12.75
C ARG A 41 -15.89 -13.12 13.46
N PRO A 42 -15.49 -11.93 13.95
CA PRO A 42 -14.17 -11.76 14.55
C PRO A 42 -13.99 -12.56 15.85
N ALA A 43 -15.07 -12.75 16.62
CA ALA A 43 -15.02 -13.61 17.81
C ALA A 43 -14.81 -15.09 17.43
N VAL A 44 -15.38 -15.55 16.32
CA VAL A 44 -15.19 -16.91 15.84
C VAL A 44 -13.80 -17.13 15.29
N GLU A 45 -13.29 -16.20 14.49
CA GLU A 45 -11.92 -16.25 13.96
C GLU A 45 -10.89 -16.34 15.08
N SER A 46 -11.00 -15.48 16.09
CA SER A 46 -10.12 -15.48 17.27
C SER A 46 -10.15 -16.82 18.00
N GLN A 47 -11.34 -17.42 18.14
CA GLN A 47 -11.48 -18.73 18.78
C GLN A 47 -10.87 -19.87 17.94
N LEU A 48 -11.07 -19.87 16.62
CA LEU A 48 -10.46 -20.84 15.71
C LEU A 48 -8.94 -20.72 15.71
N GLN A 49 -8.40 -19.50 15.71
CA GLN A 49 -6.96 -19.24 15.84
C GLN A 49 -6.41 -19.70 17.19
N ALA A 50 -7.15 -19.51 18.29
CA ALA A 50 -6.74 -19.97 19.62
C ALA A 50 -6.72 -21.49 19.74
N VAL A 51 -7.65 -22.19 19.08
CA VAL A 51 -7.74 -23.66 19.11
C VAL A 51 -6.74 -24.31 18.14
N ARG A 52 -6.42 -23.68 17.00
CA ARG A 52 -5.46 -24.15 15.99
C ARG A 52 -4.16 -24.75 16.57
N PRO A 53 -3.38 -24.10 17.45
CA PRO A 53 -2.14 -24.67 17.98
C PRO A 53 -2.36 -25.94 18.82
N THR A 54 -3.56 -26.15 19.36
CA THR A 54 -3.91 -27.34 20.17
C THR A 54 -4.26 -28.57 19.32
N LEU A 55 -4.43 -28.39 18.01
CA LEU A 55 -4.82 -29.46 17.08
C LEU A 55 -3.60 -30.12 16.42
N PRO A 56 -3.70 -31.40 16.00
CA PRO A 56 -2.71 -32.05 15.15
C PRO A 56 -2.59 -31.37 13.79
N LEU A 57 -1.44 -31.51 13.13
CA LEU A 57 -1.06 -30.77 11.92
C LEU A 57 -2.14 -30.81 10.82
N GLU A 58 -2.70 -31.98 10.54
CA GLU A 58 -3.75 -32.13 9.51
C GLU A 58 -4.98 -31.26 9.81
N LEU A 59 -5.43 -31.27 11.06
CA LEU A 59 -6.56 -30.44 11.49
C LEU A 59 -6.19 -28.95 11.54
N ARG A 60 -4.91 -28.61 11.71
CA ARG A 60 -4.47 -27.21 11.58
C ARG A 60 -4.68 -26.69 10.17
N TRP A 61 -4.40 -27.51 9.16
CA TRP A 61 -4.66 -27.18 7.76
C TRP A 61 -6.17 -27.05 7.50
N ASP A 62 -6.98 -27.97 8.01
CA ASP A 62 -8.44 -27.87 7.87
C ASP A 62 -9.01 -26.55 8.47
N ILE A 63 -8.49 -26.12 9.62
CA ILE A 63 -8.87 -24.85 10.25
C ILE A 63 -8.32 -23.65 9.46
N ASP A 64 -7.12 -23.75 8.88
CA ASP A 64 -6.54 -22.72 8.01
C ASP A 64 -7.42 -22.45 6.79
N GLU A 65 -7.87 -23.51 6.12
CA GLU A 65 -8.78 -23.41 4.97
C GLU A 65 -10.11 -22.77 5.36
N ILE A 66 -10.65 -23.09 6.55
CA ILE A 66 -11.87 -22.45 7.05
C ILE A 66 -11.61 -20.96 7.33
N LEU A 67 -10.49 -20.61 7.95
CA LEU A 67 -10.12 -19.23 8.22
C LEU A 67 -9.93 -18.43 6.93
N GLU A 68 -9.30 -19.01 5.91
CA GLU A 68 -9.14 -18.41 4.58
C GLU A 68 -10.49 -18.22 3.86
N VAL A 69 -11.48 -19.10 4.05
CA VAL A 69 -12.82 -18.88 3.47
C VAL A 69 -13.59 -17.78 4.21
N LEU A 70 -13.38 -17.62 5.52
CA LEU A 70 -14.12 -16.68 6.36
C LEU A 70 -13.55 -15.27 6.33
N ASN A 71 -12.24 -15.20 6.37
CA ASN A 71 -11.43 -14.02 6.21
C ASN A 71 -10.43 -14.39 5.14
N PRO A 72 -10.86 -14.38 3.85
CA PRO A 72 -9.91 -14.43 2.78
C PRO A 72 -8.86 -13.39 3.13
N PRO A 73 -7.56 -13.73 3.05
CA PRO A 73 -6.56 -12.70 3.16
C PRO A 73 -7.11 -11.57 2.30
N LYS A 74 -7.32 -10.38 2.89
CA LYS A 74 -7.47 -9.17 2.09
C LYS A 74 -6.44 -9.40 1.02
N GLN A 75 -6.87 -9.51 -0.23
CA GLN A 75 -5.91 -9.55 -1.30
C GLN A 75 -4.95 -8.43 -0.89
N GLU A 76 -3.72 -8.79 -0.54
CA GLU A 76 -2.62 -8.04 -1.06
C GLU A 76 -3.00 -8.08 -2.52
N VAL A 77 -3.73 -7.04 -2.93
CA VAL A 77 -3.55 -6.48 -4.23
C VAL A 77 -2.06 -6.62 -4.37
N ASP A 78 -1.66 -7.60 -5.17
CA ASP A 78 -0.41 -7.47 -5.85
C ASP A 78 -0.60 -6.09 -6.46
N GLU A 79 -0.08 -5.08 -5.76
CA GLU A 79 0.27 -3.83 -6.36
C GLU A 79 1.37 -4.25 -7.37
N GLU A 80 1.00 -4.95 -8.46
CA GLU A 80 1.15 -4.38 -9.78
C GLU A 80 0.87 -2.92 -9.51
N PRO A 81 1.90 -2.06 -9.43
CA PRO A 81 1.76 -0.74 -8.86
C PRO A 81 0.50 -0.20 -9.47
N GLU A 82 -0.55 -0.03 -8.64
CA GLU A 82 -1.72 0.73 -9.06
C GLU A 82 -1.07 1.90 -9.76
N GLU A 83 -1.32 2.06 -11.06
CA GLU A 83 -0.87 3.23 -11.77
C GLU A 83 -1.44 4.35 -10.93
N GLU A 84 -0.60 4.85 -10.01
CA GLU A 84 -0.89 5.94 -9.13
C GLU A 84 -1.31 6.95 -10.15
N VAL A 85 -2.61 7.26 -10.17
CA VAL A 85 -3.16 8.34 -10.96
C VAL A 85 -2.39 9.53 -10.45
N ALA A 86 -1.24 9.79 -11.07
CA ALA A 86 -0.08 10.34 -10.40
C ALA A 86 -0.58 11.62 -9.78
N ASP A 87 -0.71 11.65 -8.45
CA ASP A 87 -1.35 12.80 -7.83
C ASP A 87 -0.48 13.97 -8.27
N PRO A 88 -1.03 14.93 -9.04
CA PRO A 88 -0.19 15.98 -9.62
C PRO A 88 0.48 16.83 -8.54
N ASN A 89 0.05 16.67 -7.28
CA ASN A 89 0.60 17.30 -6.10
C ASN A 89 1.48 16.38 -5.24
N ALA A 90 1.74 15.13 -5.64
CA ALA A 90 2.65 14.24 -4.92
C ALA A 90 4.03 14.92 -4.73
N PRO A 91 4.71 14.69 -3.58
CA PRO A 91 6.02 15.25 -3.32
C PRO A 91 7.03 14.67 -4.32
N LEU A 92 7.55 15.52 -5.20
CA LEU A 92 8.51 15.12 -6.22
C LEU A 92 9.86 14.79 -5.58
N THR A 93 10.44 13.66 -5.95
CA THR A 93 11.80 13.28 -5.51
C THR A 93 12.85 13.86 -6.45
N ALA A 94 14.11 13.94 -6.02
CA ALA A 94 15.21 14.45 -6.85
C ALA A 94 15.36 13.68 -8.19
N SER A 95 14.94 12.42 -8.24
CA SER A 95 14.95 11.59 -9.45
C SER A 95 13.89 11.99 -10.48
N ASP A 96 12.81 12.63 -10.05
CA ASP A 96 11.70 13.12 -10.88
C ASP A 96 11.96 14.53 -11.45
N LEU A 97 13.08 15.14 -11.09
CA LEU A 97 13.44 16.50 -11.48
C LEU A 97 14.54 16.49 -12.54
N ASN A 98 14.34 17.28 -13.59
CA ASN A 98 15.33 17.57 -14.62
C ASN A 98 15.92 18.96 -14.37
N VAL A 99 17.24 19.04 -14.20
CA VAL A 99 17.94 20.33 -14.14
C VAL A 99 17.89 20.97 -15.52
N VAL A 100 17.30 22.16 -15.62
CA VAL A 100 17.19 22.92 -16.88
C VAL A 100 18.08 24.17 -16.88
N TYR A 101 18.53 24.61 -15.71
CA TYR A 101 19.45 25.74 -15.55
C TYR A 101 20.33 25.50 -14.34
N ASP A 102 21.64 25.67 -14.50
CA ASP A 102 22.64 25.51 -13.44
C ASP A 102 23.67 26.64 -13.52
N ASP A 103 23.49 27.68 -12.72
CA ASP A 103 24.42 28.80 -12.65
C ASP A 103 25.37 28.64 -11.44
N PRO A 104 26.69 28.79 -11.65
CA PRO A 104 27.71 28.57 -10.62
C PRO A 104 27.65 29.58 -9.47
N ARG A 105 26.84 30.64 -9.56
CA ARG A 105 26.58 31.59 -8.47
C ARG A 105 25.54 31.06 -7.48
N GLY A 106 25.04 29.86 -7.71
CA GLY A 106 24.16 29.13 -6.80
C GLY A 106 22.68 29.27 -7.13
N VAL A 107 22.34 29.40 -8.41
CA VAL A 107 20.95 29.41 -8.91
C VAL A 107 20.72 28.17 -9.77
N LEU A 108 19.84 27.28 -9.30
CA LEU A 108 19.49 26.04 -9.99
C LEU A 108 18.00 26.03 -10.28
N LEU A 109 17.62 25.78 -11.54
CA LEU A 109 16.23 25.57 -11.93
C LEU A 109 16.02 24.10 -12.31
N HIS A 110 15.04 23.49 -11.68
CA HIS A 110 14.57 22.16 -12.02
C HIS A 110 13.18 22.25 -12.66
N LYS A 111 12.93 21.38 -13.63
CA LYS A 111 11.61 21.10 -14.19
C LYS A 111 11.19 19.70 -13.77
N SER A 112 9.95 19.52 -13.30
CA SER A 112 9.39 18.19 -13.11
C SER A 112 9.35 17.42 -14.43
N LYS A 113 9.71 16.13 -14.40
CA LYS A 113 9.48 15.19 -15.51
C LYS A 113 8.00 14.84 -15.64
N LYS A 114 7.28 14.84 -14.51
CA LYS A 114 5.84 14.57 -14.42
C LYS A 114 5.10 15.90 -14.19
N GLY A 115 4.63 16.52 -15.28
CA GLY A 115 3.89 17.79 -15.27
C GLY A 115 4.73 19.05 -15.55
N ASP A 116 4.15 20.22 -15.26
CA ASP A 116 4.73 21.54 -15.59
C ASP A 116 5.22 22.33 -14.37
N ARG A 117 5.53 21.64 -13.26
CA ARG A 117 6.06 22.27 -12.04
C ARG A 117 7.54 22.59 -12.21
N TYR A 118 7.95 23.77 -11.76
CA TYR A 118 9.35 24.19 -11.73
C TYR A 118 9.79 24.48 -10.30
N PHE A 119 11.05 24.20 -10.01
CA PHE A 119 11.63 24.41 -8.69
C PHE A 119 12.91 25.22 -8.81
N LEU A 120 12.94 26.36 -8.13
CA LEU A 120 14.12 27.21 -8.03
C LEU A 120 14.84 26.88 -6.74
N THR A 121 16.09 26.46 -6.84
CA THR A 121 16.98 26.36 -5.69
C THR A 121 17.98 27.49 -5.74
N GLN A 122 17.98 28.32 -4.71
CA GLN A 122 18.93 29.42 -4.56
C GLN A 122 19.54 29.43 -3.17
N ARG A 123 20.79 29.89 -3.06
CA ARG A 123 21.44 30.05 -1.77
C ARG A 123 20.81 31.23 -1.02
N ASP A 124 20.23 30.96 0.15
CA ASP A 124 19.68 32.01 1.00
C ASP A 124 20.82 32.93 1.49
N PRO A 125 20.70 34.26 1.31
CA PRO A 125 21.78 35.19 1.63
C PRO A 125 22.02 35.37 3.14
N GLN A 126 21.06 35.00 3.99
CA GLN A 126 21.18 35.16 5.45
C GLN A 126 21.84 33.94 6.10
N THR A 127 21.45 32.75 5.67
CA THR A 127 21.88 31.46 6.25
C THR A 127 22.97 30.78 5.41
N GLY A 128 23.12 31.19 4.15
CA GLY A 128 24.05 30.56 3.21
C GLY A 128 23.66 29.13 2.83
N GLN A 129 22.47 28.65 3.18
CA GLN A 129 21.99 27.32 2.83
C GLN A 129 21.20 27.35 1.51
N PRO A 130 21.22 26.26 0.72
CA PRO A 130 20.35 26.15 -0.45
C PRO A 130 18.88 26.05 0.01
N GLN A 131 18.04 26.93 -0.53
CA GLN A 131 16.60 26.92 -0.31
C GLN A 131 15.89 26.68 -1.62
N THR A 132 15.03 25.67 -1.65
CA THR A 132 14.24 25.30 -2.82
C THR A 132 12.82 25.80 -2.68
N PHE A 133 12.33 26.46 -3.74
CA PHE A 133 10.98 26.99 -3.85
C PHE A 133 10.31 26.38 -5.07
N GLU A 134 9.06 25.98 -4.92
CA GLU A 134 8.20 25.71 -6.07
C GLU A 134 7.80 27.04 -6.72
N LEU A 135 7.91 27.10 -8.04
CA LEU A 135 7.51 28.26 -8.83
C LEU A 135 6.16 28.00 -9.49
N HIS A 136 5.30 29.02 -9.44
CA HIS A 136 4.11 29.05 -10.28
C HIS A 136 4.45 29.44 -11.72
N GLN A 137 3.57 29.09 -12.67
CA GLN A 137 3.79 29.35 -14.10
C GLN A 137 4.18 30.80 -14.44
N GLN A 138 3.54 31.79 -13.79
CA GLN A 138 3.86 33.20 -14.02
C GLN A 138 5.29 33.57 -13.59
N GLU A 139 5.77 33.00 -12.49
CA GLU A 139 7.13 33.22 -12.00
C GLU A 139 8.16 32.56 -12.91
N VAL A 140 7.83 31.38 -13.45
CA VAL A 140 8.67 30.69 -14.42
C VAL A 140 8.88 31.52 -15.68
N ASP A 141 7.82 32.07 -16.25
CA ASP A 141 7.91 32.92 -17.44
C ASP A 141 8.72 34.20 -17.17
N GLN A 142 8.56 34.80 -15.99
CA GLN A 142 9.36 35.95 -15.58
C GLN A 142 10.85 35.60 -15.45
N ILE A 143 11.18 34.50 -14.78
CA ILE A 143 12.56 34.04 -14.58
C ILE A 143 13.19 33.65 -15.92
N LYS A 144 12.49 32.91 -16.78
CA LYS A 144 12.96 32.59 -18.14
C LYS A 144 13.22 33.85 -18.96
N GLY A 145 12.38 34.87 -18.81
CA GLY A 145 12.57 36.18 -19.43
C GLY A 145 13.84 36.90 -18.95
N GLN A 146 14.12 36.87 -17.65
CA GLN A 146 15.33 37.46 -17.06
C GLN A 146 16.60 36.68 -17.45
N LEU A 147 16.50 35.36 -17.50
CA LEU A 147 17.59 34.46 -17.84
C LEU A 147 17.76 34.28 -19.37
N LYS A 148 16.96 34.99 -20.17
CA LYS A 148 17.01 34.95 -21.64
C LYS A 148 18.37 35.45 -22.12
N GLY A 149 19.18 34.53 -22.66
CA GLY A 149 20.56 34.80 -23.12
C GLY A 149 21.66 34.40 -22.13
N SER A 150 21.31 33.83 -20.97
CA SER A 150 22.30 33.22 -20.08
C SER A 150 22.93 31.98 -20.73
N PRO A 151 24.23 31.71 -20.57
CA PRO A 151 24.87 30.52 -21.15
C PRO A 151 24.67 29.25 -20.32
N TYR A 152 24.06 29.35 -19.14
CA TYR A 152 23.93 28.28 -18.14
C TYR A 152 22.67 27.41 -18.30
N TRP A 153 21.96 27.57 -19.42
CA TRP A 153 20.87 26.66 -19.77
C TRP A 153 21.44 25.28 -20.07
N VAL A 154 20.91 24.24 -19.41
CA VAL A 154 21.32 22.86 -19.64
C VAL A 154 20.60 22.36 -20.89
N ILE A 155 21.32 22.39 -22.01
CA ILE A 155 20.82 21.93 -23.31
C ILE A 155 20.88 20.40 -23.32
N GLY A 156 19.74 19.73 -23.09
CA GLY A 156 19.65 18.26 -23.09
C GLY A 156 18.58 17.64 -22.20
N SER A 157 17.84 18.44 -21.40
CA SER A 157 16.84 17.92 -20.43
C SER A 157 15.39 18.15 -20.83
N GLY A 158 15.14 18.38 -22.12
CA GLY A 158 13.79 18.49 -22.69
C GLY A 158 13.70 17.70 -23.98
N ASP A 159 13.30 16.44 -23.86
CA ASP A 159 12.40 15.77 -24.80
C ASP A 159 11.28 15.16 -23.96
#